data_AF-D3T1V7-F1
#
_entry.id   AF-D3T1V7-F1
#
_cell.length_a   1.000
_cell.length_b   1.000
_cell.length_c   1.000
_cell.angle_alpha   90.00
_cell.angle_beta   90.00
_cell.angle_gamma   90.00
#
_symmetry.space_group_name_H-M   'P 1'
#
loop_
_entity.id
_entity.type
_entity.pdbx_description
1 polymer ?
#
loop_
_entity_poly.entity_id
_entity_poly.type
_entity_poly.pdbx_seq_one_letter_code
_entity_poly.pdbx_strand_id
1 'polypeptide(L)'
;MTNETITDEDDLDRLLVEAIETNPEAVAAFVHRKGHLEELFDAPAFETDRLDDRLLEVAAGTEAAMSTTEDTDRLAAVLEEHSDDLATGLERVARLEATGDLETLVGLANTIALLAAAVDDDIVMSVGGTAGSLGEVADTTADPDTVAGVQTLLEGLSEAAGEKPPEQVGTVELMRTLRNPDVQRGLGFLVAMVRAVGVQLEDERESIDRAAEESESRGERQ
;
A
#
# COMPACT_ATOMS: atom_id res chain seq x y z
N MET A 1 -17.33 -0.42 -7.68
CA MET A 1 -16.97 -1.13 -6.44
C MET A 1 -15.49 -1.43 -6.53
N THR A 2 -14.66 -0.44 -6.22
CA THR A 2 -13.20 -0.59 -6.25
C THR A 2 -12.77 -1.13 -4.90
N ASN A 3 -12.14 -2.30 -4.96
CA ASN A 3 -11.53 -3.02 -3.86
C ASN A 3 -10.33 -2.19 -3.38
N GLU A 4 -10.56 -1.28 -2.43
CA GLU A 4 -9.51 -0.57 -1.73
C GLU A 4 -8.72 -1.63 -0.95
N THR A 5 -7.47 -1.83 -1.36
CA THR A 5 -6.53 -2.57 -0.53
C THR A 5 -6.26 -1.67 0.66
N ILE A 6 -6.92 -1.96 1.78
CA ILE A 6 -6.77 -1.23 3.04
C ILE A 6 -5.32 -1.47 3.47
N THR A 7 -4.50 -0.44 3.33
CA THR A 7 -3.03 -0.53 3.50
C THR A 7 -2.58 0.07 4.84
N ASP A 8 -3.50 0.72 5.58
CA ASP A 8 -3.29 1.33 6.88
C ASP A 8 -4.17 0.65 7.94
N GLU A 9 -3.56 0.21 9.05
CA GLU A 9 -4.26 -0.52 10.13
C GLU A 9 -5.22 0.40 10.90
N ASP A 10 -4.86 1.68 11.05
CA ASP A 10 -5.73 2.73 11.62
C ASP A 10 -6.96 3.01 10.73
N ASP A 11 -6.81 2.93 9.40
CA ASP A 11 -7.92 3.05 8.47
C ASP A 11 -8.79 1.79 8.48
N LEU A 12 -8.21 0.60 8.65
CA LEU A 12 -8.96 -0.63 8.82
C LEU A 12 -9.81 -0.60 10.09
N ASP A 13 -9.23 -0.15 11.21
CA ASP A 13 -9.91 -0.04 12.50
C ASP A 13 -11.03 1.01 12.45
N ARG A 14 -10.77 2.16 11.83
CA ARG A 14 -11.80 3.18 11.63
C ARG A 14 -12.94 2.68 10.74
N LEU A 15 -12.60 2.00 9.63
CA LEU A 15 -13.59 1.41 8.73
C LEU A 15 -14.38 0.28 9.38
N LEU A 16 -13.75 -0.50 10.28
CA LEU A 16 -14.42 -1.55 11.06
C LEU A 16 -15.37 -0.94 12.09
N VAL A 17 -14.95 0.11 12.81
CA VAL A 17 -15.80 0.84 13.75
C VAL A 17 -16.99 1.44 12.99
N GLU A 18 -16.76 2.08 11.84
CA GLU A 18 -17.81 2.65 11.00
C GLU A 18 -18.76 1.57 10.45
N ALA A 19 -18.24 0.42 10.03
CA ALA A 19 -19.06 -0.69 9.55
C ALA A 19 -19.92 -1.31 10.67
N ILE A 20 -19.39 -1.41 11.90
CA ILE A 20 -20.12 -1.91 13.08
C ILE A 20 -21.22 -0.93 13.49
N GLU A 21 -20.95 0.37 13.48
CA GLU A 21 -21.95 1.39 13.80
C GLU A 21 -23.05 1.49 12.73
N THR A 22 -22.67 1.35 11.45
CA THR A 22 -23.59 1.46 10.32
C THR A 22 -24.47 0.22 10.15
N ASN A 23 -23.96 -0.99 10.46
CA ASN A 23 -24.72 -2.22 10.23
C ASN A 23 -24.34 -3.38 11.19
N PRO A 24 -24.71 -3.27 12.48
CA PRO A 24 -24.26 -4.20 13.51
C PRO A 24 -24.77 -5.63 13.31
N GLU A 25 -25.99 -5.82 12.78
CA GLU A 25 -26.53 -7.16 12.52
C GLU A 25 -25.79 -7.87 11.38
N ALA A 26 -25.37 -7.13 10.35
CA ALA A 26 -24.61 -7.68 9.22
C ALA A 26 -23.20 -8.11 9.66
N VAL A 27 -22.53 -7.29 10.48
CA VAL A 27 -21.21 -7.63 11.04
C VAL A 27 -21.32 -8.82 12.00
N ALA A 28 -22.33 -8.86 12.88
CA ALA A 28 -22.57 -10.00 13.75
C ALA A 28 -22.83 -11.30 12.97
N ALA A 29 -23.60 -11.25 11.88
CA ALA A 29 -23.84 -12.39 11.01
C ALA A 29 -22.56 -12.85 10.27
N PHE A 30 -21.70 -11.91 9.88
CA PHE A 30 -20.40 -12.19 9.26
C PHE A 30 -19.42 -12.85 10.25
N VAL A 31 -19.27 -12.30 11.45
CA VAL A 31 -18.41 -12.86 12.51
C VAL A 31 -18.92 -14.24 12.93
N HIS A 32 -20.24 -14.43 13.05
CA HIS A 32 -20.80 -15.74 13.34
C HIS A 32 -20.49 -16.75 12.23
N ARG A 33 -20.61 -16.35 10.96
CA ARG A 33 -20.25 -17.18 9.80
C ARG A 33 -18.75 -17.51 9.76
N LYS A 34 -17.87 -16.57 10.12
CA LYS A 34 -16.43 -16.78 10.24
C LYS A 34 -16.11 -17.83 11.31
N GLY A 35 -16.76 -17.76 12.47
CA GLY A 35 -16.61 -18.77 13.53
C GLY A 35 -16.99 -20.18 13.06
N HIS A 36 -18.08 -20.33 12.29
CA HIS A 36 -18.46 -21.61 11.67
C HIS A 36 -17.45 -22.08 10.61
N LEU A 37 -16.74 -21.16 9.96
CA LEU A 37 -15.72 -21.47 8.95
C LEU A 37 -14.42 -21.94 9.61
N GLU A 38 -14.01 -21.33 10.72
CA GLU A 38 -12.84 -21.74 11.50
C GLU A 38 -13.08 -23.11 12.17
N GLU A 39 -14.30 -23.38 12.65
CA GLU A 39 -14.70 -24.71 13.14
C GLU A 39 -14.64 -25.79 12.04
N LEU A 40 -14.88 -25.41 10.77
CA LEU A 40 -14.74 -26.30 9.61
C LEU A 40 -13.28 -26.65 9.30
N PHE A 41 -12.33 -25.76 9.62
CA PHE A 41 -10.90 -25.99 9.43
C PHE A 41 -10.23 -26.65 10.64
N ASP A 42 -10.82 -26.56 11.83
CA ASP A 42 -10.31 -27.18 13.07
C ASP A 42 -10.92 -28.56 13.35
N ALA A 43 -12.00 -28.95 12.65
CA ALA A 43 -12.57 -30.29 12.76
C ALA A 43 -11.72 -31.34 12.00
N PRO A 44 -11.39 -32.50 12.59
CA PRO A 44 -10.63 -33.57 11.91
C PRO A 44 -11.47 -34.36 10.88
N ALA A 45 -12.44 -33.73 10.23
CA ALA A 45 -13.40 -34.38 9.34
C ALA A 45 -13.29 -33.87 7.89
N PHE A 46 -12.09 -33.91 7.32
CA PHE A 46 -11.92 -33.98 5.87
C PHE A 46 -12.12 -35.43 5.41
N GLU A 47 -13.36 -35.90 5.47
CA GLU A 47 -13.76 -37.15 4.82
C GLU A 47 -14.21 -36.78 3.41
N THR A 48 -13.31 -36.98 2.44
CA THR A 48 -13.41 -36.53 1.04
C THR A 48 -14.73 -36.89 0.37
N ASP A 49 -15.37 -37.97 0.80
CA ASP A 49 -16.61 -38.48 0.22
C ASP A 49 -17.82 -37.53 0.41
N ARG A 50 -17.83 -36.65 1.42
CA ARG A 50 -18.94 -35.68 1.61
C ARG A 50 -18.73 -34.36 0.88
N LEU A 51 -17.50 -34.05 0.47
CA LEU A 51 -17.19 -32.84 -0.30
C LEU A 51 -17.73 -32.96 -1.72
N ASP A 52 -17.68 -34.15 -2.31
CA ASP A 52 -18.19 -34.42 -3.65
C ASP A 52 -19.70 -34.18 -3.75
N ASP A 53 -20.48 -34.67 -2.78
CA ASP A 53 -21.94 -34.47 -2.76
C ASP A 53 -22.33 -32.98 -2.66
N ARG A 54 -21.60 -32.19 -1.86
CA ARG A 54 -21.86 -30.75 -1.70
C ARG A 54 -21.43 -29.95 -2.93
N LEU A 55 -20.34 -30.35 -3.57
CA LEU A 55 -19.91 -29.77 -4.85
C LEU A 55 -20.93 -30.06 -5.96
N LEU A 56 -21.55 -31.24 -5.96
CA LEU A 56 -22.59 -31.62 -6.91
C LEU A 56 -23.88 -30.79 -6.72
N GLU A 57 -24.24 -30.47 -5.47
CA GLU A 57 -25.35 -29.57 -5.15
C GLU A 57 -25.06 -28.10 -5.51
N VAL A 58 -23.85 -27.61 -5.24
CA VAL A 58 -23.42 -26.26 -5.64
C VAL A 58 -23.35 -26.15 -7.17
N ALA A 59 -22.80 -27.16 -7.86
CA ALA A 59 -22.77 -27.21 -9.31
C ALA A 59 -24.17 -27.19 -9.91
N ALA A 60 -25.12 -27.97 -9.38
CA ALA A 60 -26.51 -27.95 -9.84
C ALA A 60 -27.20 -26.59 -9.56
N GLY A 61 -26.90 -25.94 -8.43
CA GLY A 61 -27.39 -24.60 -8.11
C GLY A 61 -26.78 -23.51 -9.02
N THR A 62 -25.49 -23.62 -9.36
CA THR A 62 -24.81 -22.74 -10.29
C THR A 62 -25.28 -22.97 -11.72
N GLU A 63 -25.55 -24.21 -12.14
CA GLU A 63 -26.18 -24.49 -13.44
C GLU A 63 -27.59 -23.91 -13.53
N ALA A 64 -28.38 -23.98 -12.44
CA ALA A 64 -29.69 -23.33 -12.39
C ALA A 64 -29.59 -21.80 -12.41
N ALA A 65 -28.57 -21.21 -11.77
CA ALA A 65 -28.31 -19.78 -11.78
C ALA A 65 -27.68 -19.27 -13.08
N MET A 66 -26.95 -20.11 -13.82
CA MET A 66 -26.37 -19.82 -15.14
C MET A 66 -27.29 -20.22 -16.30
N SER A 67 -28.44 -20.85 -16.02
CA SER A 67 -29.45 -21.23 -17.01
C SER A 67 -30.27 -20.04 -17.51
N THR A 68 -30.17 -18.86 -16.89
CA THR A 68 -30.73 -17.63 -17.45
C THR A 68 -29.83 -17.18 -18.59
N THR A 69 -30.28 -17.43 -19.83
CA THR A 69 -29.59 -17.03 -21.06
C THR A 69 -29.13 -15.56 -21.03
N GLU A 70 -29.86 -14.69 -20.32
CA GLU A 70 -29.50 -13.28 -20.11
C GLU A 70 -28.18 -13.05 -19.35
N ASP A 71 -27.85 -13.88 -18.36
CA ASP A 71 -26.61 -13.73 -17.59
C ASP A 71 -25.40 -14.30 -18.36
N THR A 72 -25.61 -15.37 -19.13
CA THR A 72 -24.59 -15.92 -20.03
C THR A 72 -24.30 -14.96 -21.18
N ASP A 73 -25.32 -14.32 -21.75
CA ASP A 73 -25.18 -13.32 -22.82
C ASP A 73 -24.50 -12.04 -22.31
N ARG A 74 -24.80 -11.63 -21.06
CA ARG A 74 -24.14 -10.47 -20.43
C ARG A 74 -22.67 -10.75 -20.11
N LEU A 75 -22.36 -11.93 -19.58
CA LEU A 75 -20.97 -12.34 -19.35
C LEU A 75 -20.21 -12.46 -20.67
N ALA A 76 -20.81 -13.06 -21.70
CA ALA A 76 -20.23 -13.15 -23.03
C ALA A 76 -19.97 -11.77 -23.64
N ALA A 77 -20.90 -10.82 -23.48
CA ALA A 77 -20.73 -9.44 -23.95
C ALA A 77 -19.55 -8.74 -23.25
N VAL A 78 -19.43 -8.88 -21.93
CA VAL A 78 -18.31 -8.30 -21.16
C VAL A 78 -16.98 -8.97 -21.52
N LEU A 79 -16.99 -10.29 -21.71
CA LEU A 79 -15.79 -11.06 -22.06
C LEU A 79 -15.34 -10.79 -23.50
N GLU A 80 -16.28 -10.55 -24.41
CA GLU A 80 -16.00 -10.15 -25.80
C GLU A 80 -15.48 -8.70 -25.85
N GLU A 81 -16.12 -7.78 -25.12
CA GLU A 81 -15.73 -6.37 -25.01
C GLU A 81 -14.30 -6.19 -24.48
N HIS A 82 -13.88 -7.06 -23.55
CA HIS A 82 -12.56 -6.99 -22.92
C HIS A 82 -11.61 -8.15 -23.30
N SER A 83 -11.94 -8.91 -24.36
CA SER A 83 -11.19 -10.10 -24.76
C SER A 83 -9.71 -9.82 -25.06
N ASP A 84 -9.43 -8.73 -25.77
CA ASP A 84 -8.07 -8.33 -26.13
C ASP A 84 -7.26 -7.83 -24.91
N ASP A 85 -7.90 -7.10 -24.00
CA ASP A 85 -7.27 -6.59 -22.78
C ASP A 85 -6.95 -7.74 -21.80
N LEU A 86 -7.86 -8.71 -21.67
CA LEU A 86 -7.66 -9.91 -20.85
C LEU A 86 -6.56 -10.80 -21.42
N ALA A 87 -6.54 -11.01 -22.74
CA ALA A 87 -5.46 -11.74 -23.39
C ALA A 87 -4.10 -11.07 -23.17
N THR A 88 -4.06 -9.74 -23.28
CA THR A 88 -2.85 -8.95 -23.03
C THR A 88 -2.42 -9.01 -21.56
N GLY A 89 -3.36 -8.95 -20.62
CA GLY A 89 -3.11 -9.07 -19.19
C GLY A 89 -2.55 -10.44 -18.82
N LEU A 90 -3.18 -11.51 -19.32
CA LEU A 90 -2.74 -12.88 -19.11
C LEU A 90 -1.38 -13.15 -19.76
N GLU A 91 -1.09 -12.59 -20.93
CA GLU A 91 0.22 -12.73 -21.56
C GLU A 91 1.32 -12.01 -20.76
N ARG A 92 1.00 -10.86 -20.13
CA ARG A 92 1.93 -10.17 -19.22
C ARG A 92 2.19 -10.97 -17.95
N VAL A 93 1.16 -11.55 -17.33
CA VAL A 93 1.31 -12.41 -16.15
C VAL A 93 2.09 -13.67 -16.51
N ALA A 94 1.76 -14.33 -17.62
CA ALA A 94 2.51 -15.50 -18.11
C ALA A 94 3.97 -15.16 -18.43
N ARG A 95 4.25 -13.95 -18.95
CA ARG A 95 5.62 -13.47 -19.18
C ARG A 95 6.37 -13.25 -17.87
N LEU A 96 5.73 -12.67 -16.85
CA LEU A 96 6.30 -12.49 -15.50
C LEU A 96 6.56 -13.82 -14.80
N GLU A 97 5.69 -14.81 -14.99
CA GLU A 97 5.88 -16.17 -14.48
C GLU A 97 7.03 -16.88 -15.21
N ALA A 98 7.09 -16.77 -16.53
CA ALA A 98 8.14 -17.37 -17.35
C ALA A 98 9.54 -16.80 -17.07
N THR A 99 9.64 -15.53 -16.67
CA THR A 99 10.92 -14.90 -16.26
C THR A 99 11.26 -15.15 -14.79
N GLY A 100 10.33 -15.68 -13.98
CA GLY A 100 10.49 -15.84 -12.53
C GLY A 100 10.34 -14.55 -11.73
N ASP A 101 9.95 -13.45 -12.39
CA ASP A 101 9.76 -12.15 -11.75
C ASP A 101 8.51 -12.13 -10.86
N LEU A 102 7.50 -12.96 -11.17
CA LEU A 102 6.29 -13.06 -10.37
C LEU A 102 6.59 -13.55 -8.94
N GLU A 103 7.43 -14.58 -8.80
CA GLU A 103 7.88 -15.10 -7.50
C GLU A 103 8.71 -14.05 -6.74
N THR A 104 9.52 -13.28 -7.46
CA THR A 104 10.31 -12.18 -6.88
C THR A 104 9.41 -11.08 -6.33
N LEU A 105 8.33 -10.73 -7.04
CA LEU A 105 7.33 -9.75 -6.58
C LEU A 105 6.55 -10.26 -5.36
N VAL A 106 6.15 -11.53 -5.35
CA VAL A 106 5.50 -12.17 -4.19
C VAL A 106 6.44 -12.22 -2.99
N GLY A 107 7.72 -12.58 -3.20
CA GLY A 107 8.75 -12.57 -2.16
C GLY A 107 9.00 -11.17 -1.59
N LEU A 108 9.04 -10.15 -2.45
CA LEU A 108 9.18 -8.75 -2.03
C LEU A 108 7.96 -8.29 -1.23
N ALA A 109 6.74 -8.60 -1.69
CA ALA A 109 5.51 -8.27 -0.99
C ALA A 109 5.46 -8.91 0.41
N ASN A 110 5.84 -10.18 0.52
CA ASN A 110 5.94 -10.86 1.81
C ASN A 110 7.02 -10.25 2.71
N THR A 111 8.16 -9.84 2.14
CA THR A 111 9.23 -9.17 2.91
C THR A 111 8.78 -7.81 3.43
N ILE A 112 8.04 -7.04 2.62
CA ILE A 112 7.45 -5.76 3.02
C ILE A 112 6.39 -5.99 4.11
N ALA A 113 5.54 -7.01 3.97
CA ALA A 113 4.54 -7.35 4.99
C ALA A 113 5.16 -7.74 6.33
N LEU A 114 6.27 -8.51 6.31
CA LEU A 114 7.02 -8.85 7.52
C LEU A 114 7.73 -7.64 8.13
N LEU A 115 8.23 -6.72 7.29
CA LEU A 115 8.84 -5.48 7.75
C LEU A 115 7.80 -4.53 8.37
N ALA A 116 6.63 -4.40 7.75
CA ALA A 116 5.51 -3.62 8.27
C ALA A 116 5.07 -4.14 9.64
N ALA A 117 4.84 -5.46 9.76
CA ALA A 117 4.48 -6.08 11.03
C ALA A 117 5.54 -5.92 12.14
N ALA A 118 6.83 -5.73 11.77
CA ALA A 118 7.90 -5.46 12.73
C ALA A 118 8.01 -3.97 13.11
N VAL A 119 7.52 -3.06 12.25
CA VAL A 119 7.50 -1.61 12.50
C VAL A 119 6.38 -1.26 13.47
N ASP A 120 5.24 -1.95 13.44
CA ASP A 120 4.06 -1.61 14.26
C ASP A 120 4.31 -1.75 15.78
N ASP A 121 4.94 -2.83 16.25
CA ASP A 121 5.06 -3.09 17.70
C ASP A 121 6.16 -2.27 18.41
N ASP A 122 7.29 -1.96 17.75
CA ASP A 122 8.44 -1.31 18.39
C ASP A 122 8.48 0.23 18.21
N ILE A 123 7.90 0.77 17.12
CA ILE A 123 7.97 2.21 16.82
C ILE A 123 7.02 3.01 17.71
N VAL A 124 5.83 2.49 18.03
CA VAL A 124 4.80 3.15 18.86
C VAL A 124 5.35 3.51 20.26
N MET A 125 6.18 2.66 20.88
CA MET A 125 6.78 2.96 22.18
C MET A 125 7.90 4.02 22.11
N SER A 126 8.62 4.11 20.98
CA SER A 126 9.73 5.05 20.79
C SER A 126 9.29 6.48 20.38
N VAL A 127 8.19 6.60 19.64
CA VAL A 127 7.61 7.88 19.20
C VAL A 127 7.04 8.66 20.39
N GLY A 128 6.39 7.98 21.35
CA GLY A 128 5.94 8.59 22.60
C GLY A 128 7.08 9.18 23.45
N GLY A 129 8.28 8.58 23.39
CA GLY A 129 9.48 9.10 24.07
C GLY A 129 10.15 10.28 23.37
N THR A 130 10.02 10.38 22.04
CA THR A 130 10.69 11.39 21.19
C THR A 130 9.84 12.65 20.98
N ALA A 131 8.52 12.57 21.12
CA ALA A 131 7.63 13.74 21.07
C ALA A 131 7.97 14.82 22.13
N GLY A 132 8.56 14.41 23.26
CA GLY A 132 9.02 15.32 24.30
C GLY A 132 10.27 16.12 23.95
N SER A 133 11.16 15.60 23.10
CA SER A 133 12.42 16.26 22.72
C SER A 133 12.29 17.17 21.50
N LEU A 134 11.32 16.93 20.61
CA LEU A 134 11.01 17.82 19.47
C LEU A 134 10.40 19.17 19.88
N GLY A 135 9.75 19.24 21.04
CA GLY A 135 9.21 20.50 21.57
C GLY A 135 10.27 21.52 22.00
N GLU A 136 11.51 21.08 22.24
CA GLU A 136 12.61 21.94 22.71
C GLU A 136 13.57 22.36 21.58
N VAL A 137 13.55 21.66 20.44
CA VAL A 137 14.33 22.01 19.23
C VAL A 137 13.68 23.15 18.42
N ALA A 138 12.37 23.36 18.59
CA ALA A 138 11.63 24.43 17.90
C ALA A 138 12.09 25.84 18.28
N ASP A 139 12.72 26.04 19.45
CA ASP A 139 12.90 27.39 20.01
C ASP A 139 14.27 28.03 19.73
N THR A 140 15.21 27.41 18.99
CA THR A 140 16.58 27.99 18.97
C THR A 140 17.37 28.02 17.66
N THR A 141 17.05 27.32 16.55
CA THR A 141 17.98 27.40 15.38
C THR A 141 17.42 27.00 14.01
N ALA A 142 16.12 27.15 13.74
CA ALA A 142 15.62 26.91 12.40
C ALA A 142 15.92 28.11 11.48
N ASP A 143 16.63 27.88 10.38
CA ASP A 143 16.84 28.88 9.33
C ASP A 143 15.48 29.37 8.80
N PRO A 144 15.26 30.69 8.59
CA PRO A 144 13.98 31.24 8.12
C PRO A 144 13.46 30.59 6.83
N ASP A 145 14.37 30.21 5.92
CA ASP A 145 14.01 29.56 4.66
C ASP A 145 13.57 28.11 4.88
N THR A 146 14.14 27.43 5.89
CA THR A 146 13.70 26.09 6.31
C THR A 146 12.29 26.13 6.89
N VAL A 147 12.01 27.09 7.76
CA VAL A 147 10.68 27.27 8.36
C VAL A 147 9.63 27.55 7.28
N ALA A 148 9.93 28.44 6.33
CA ALA A 148 9.05 28.74 5.20
C ALA A 148 8.81 27.51 4.31
N GLY A 149 9.84 26.70 4.06
CA GLY A 149 9.73 25.46 3.30
C GLY A 149 8.81 24.44 3.96
N VAL A 150 8.95 24.23 5.27
CA VAL A 150 8.10 23.31 6.04
C VAL A 150 6.66 23.79 6.09
N GLN A 151 6.43 25.09 6.32
CA GLN A 151 5.08 25.67 6.29
C GLN A 151 4.41 25.48 4.92
N THR A 152 5.13 25.73 3.83
CA THR A 152 4.62 25.56 2.46
C THR A 152 4.20 24.12 2.19
N LEU A 153 4.97 23.14 2.68
CA LEU A 153 4.64 21.72 2.54
C LEU A 153 3.41 21.31 3.36
N LEU A 154 3.32 21.78 4.61
CA LEU A 154 2.18 21.50 5.49
C LEU A 154 0.89 22.14 4.97
N GLU A 155 0.98 23.35 4.43
CA GLU A 155 -0.15 24.07 3.84
C GLU A 155 -0.60 23.40 2.53
N GLY A 156 0.35 22.99 1.68
CA GLY A 156 0.06 22.18 0.49
C GLY A 156 -0.54 20.82 0.80
N LEU A 157 -0.09 20.16 1.88
CA LEU A 157 -0.67 18.92 2.38
C LEU A 157 -2.08 19.13 2.93
N SER A 158 -2.32 20.21 3.68
CA SER A 158 -3.65 20.56 4.19
C SER A 158 -4.64 20.86 3.08
N GLU A 159 -4.20 21.53 2.01
CA GLU A 159 -5.03 21.81 0.83
C GLU A 159 -5.32 20.53 0.03
N ALA A 160 -4.31 19.66 -0.12
CA ALA A 160 -4.47 18.36 -0.80
C ALA A 160 -5.33 17.37 0.00
N ALA A 161 -5.25 17.42 1.33
CA ALA A 161 -6.05 16.63 2.27
C ALA A 161 -7.47 17.18 2.47
N GLY A 162 -7.95 18.04 1.55
CA GLY A 162 -9.24 18.71 1.64
C GLY A 162 -10.45 17.78 1.86
N GLU A 163 -11.61 18.37 2.16
CA GLU A 163 -12.84 17.67 2.59
C GLU A 163 -13.39 16.63 1.61
N LYS A 164 -12.91 16.59 0.36
CA LYS A 164 -13.37 15.63 -0.64
C LYS A 164 -12.19 14.85 -1.19
N PRO A 165 -12.29 13.51 -1.26
CA PRO A 165 -11.24 12.71 -1.87
C PRO A 165 -11.04 13.13 -3.33
N PRO A 166 -9.78 13.16 -3.81
CA PRO A 166 -9.49 13.51 -5.19
C PRO A 166 -10.23 12.57 -6.15
N GLU A 167 -10.81 13.13 -7.21
CA GLU A 167 -11.49 12.34 -8.23
C GLU A 167 -10.48 11.43 -8.96
N GLN A 168 -10.93 10.24 -9.40
CA GLN A 168 -10.10 9.30 -10.15
C GLN A 168 -9.68 9.93 -11.48
N VAL A 169 -8.40 10.28 -11.61
CA VAL A 169 -7.84 10.82 -12.86
C VAL A 169 -7.62 9.69 -13.87
N GLY A 170 -8.24 9.84 -15.05
CA GLY A 170 -7.98 8.94 -16.18
C GLY A 170 -6.55 9.09 -16.72
N THR A 171 -6.07 8.12 -17.53
CA THR A 171 -4.70 8.10 -18.07
C THR A 171 -4.35 9.36 -18.88
N VAL A 172 -5.32 9.91 -19.62
CA VAL A 172 -5.18 11.14 -20.41
C VAL A 172 -5.10 12.37 -19.51
N GLU A 173 -5.88 12.38 -18.43
CA GLU A 173 -5.94 13.47 -17.47
C GLU A 173 -4.66 13.51 -16.63
N LEU A 174 -4.14 12.37 -16.20
CA LEU A 174 -2.84 12.26 -15.55
C LEU A 174 -1.71 12.85 -16.41
N MET A 175 -1.65 12.48 -17.69
CA MET A 175 -0.69 13.06 -18.65
C MET A 175 -0.83 14.59 -18.78
N ARG A 176 -2.06 15.09 -18.72
CA ARG A 176 -2.35 16.53 -18.79
C ARG A 176 -1.97 17.25 -17.50
N THR A 177 -2.21 16.63 -16.34
CA THR A 177 -1.84 17.11 -15.01
C THR A 177 -0.33 17.16 -14.83
N LEU A 178 0.40 16.13 -15.27
CA LEU A 178 1.88 16.15 -15.29
C LEU A 178 2.45 17.26 -16.17
N ARG A 179 1.69 17.72 -17.18
CA ARG A 179 2.08 18.82 -18.06
C ARG A 179 1.65 20.20 -17.53
N ASN A 180 0.94 20.25 -16.40
CA ASN A 180 0.55 21.50 -15.76
C ASN A 180 1.79 22.22 -15.18
N PRO A 181 1.98 23.53 -15.45
CA PRO A 181 3.12 24.29 -14.95
C PRO A 181 3.24 24.29 -13.42
N ASP A 182 2.15 24.23 -12.68
CA ASP A 182 2.16 24.24 -11.21
C ASP A 182 2.62 22.88 -10.66
N VAL A 183 2.16 21.77 -11.27
CA VAL A 183 2.63 20.42 -10.95
C VAL A 183 4.12 20.25 -11.28
N GLN A 184 4.57 20.80 -12.40
CA GLN A 184 5.99 20.78 -12.77
C GLN A 184 6.87 21.56 -11.78
N ARG A 185 6.37 22.68 -11.22
CA ARG A 185 7.09 23.41 -10.17
C ARG A 185 7.21 22.58 -8.89
N GLY A 186 6.13 21.92 -8.47
CA GLY A 186 6.15 21.02 -7.31
C GLY A 186 7.11 19.85 -7.48
N LEU A 187 7.06 19.17 -8.63
CA LEU A 187 8.01 18.10 -8.98
C LEU A 187 9.45 18.61 -9.04
N GLY A 188 9.68 19.81 -9.58
CA GLY A 188 10.99 20.44 -9.60
C GLY A 188 11.56 20.69 -8.20
N PHE A 189 10.71 21.11 -7.26
CA PHE A 189 11.09 21.28 -5.85
C PHE A 189 11.46 19.94 -5.20
N LEU A 190 10.66 18.88 -5.41
CA LEU A 190 10.98 17.54 -4.89
C LEU A 190 12.31 17.01 -5.42
N VAL A 191 12.57 17.19 -6.73
CA VAL A 191 13.85 16.79 -7.34
C VAL A 191 15.02 17.59 -6.76
N ALA A 192 14.84 18.89 -6.52
CA ALA A 192 15.87 19.72 -5.90
C ALA A 192 16.17 19.30 -4.45
N MET A 193 15.13 18.94 -3.68
CA MET A 193 15.27 18.41 -2.33
C MET A 193 16.04 17.08 -2.33
N VAL A 194 15.63 16.11 -3.15
CA VAL A 194 16.31 14.81 -3.27
C VAL A 194 17.78 14.99 -3.66
N ARG A 195 18.07 15.93 -4.58
CA ARG A 195 19.45 16.27 -4.94
C ARG A 195 20.23 16.83 -3.74
N ALA A 196 19.65 17.75 -2.98
CA ALA A 196 20.31 18.36 -1.83
C ALA A 196 20.63 17.33 -0.73
N VAL A 197 19.73 16.38 -0.49
CA VAL A 197 19.96 15.25 0.43
C VAL A 197 21.12 14.37 -0.07
N GLY A 198 21.12 14.04 -1.37
CA GLY A 198 22.20 13.25 -1.96
C GLY A 198 23.58 13.87 -1.77
N VAL A 199 23.70 15.19 -1.97
CA VAL A 199 24.95 15.93 -1.77
C VAL A 199 25.41 15.89 -0.30
N GLN A 200 24.50 16.11 0.65
CA GLN A 200 24.85 16.05 2.07
C GLN A 200 25.33 14.66 2.50
N LEU A 201 24.68 13.60 2.01
CA LEU A 201 25.08 12.22 2.30
C LEU A 201 26.44 11.85 1.68
N GLU A 202 26.78 12.42 0.52
CA GLU A 202 28.08 12.25 -0.11
C GLU A 202 29.18 12.98 0.68
N ASP A 203 28.93 14.24 1.06
CA ASP A 203 29.85 15.05 1.87
C ASP A 203 30.13 14.41 3.24
N GLU A 204 29.10 13.84 3.88
CA GLU A 204 29.24 13.18 5.19
C GLU A 204 30.09 11.90 5.08
N ARG A 205 29.89 11.10 4.03
CA ARG A 205 30.72 9.92 3.75
C ARG A 205 32.19 10.29 3.51
N GLU A 206 32.44 11.30 2.68
CA GLU A 206 33.81 11.79 2.46
C GLU A 206 34.46 12.33 3.74
N SER A 207 33.69 12.95 4.63
CA SER A 207 34.20 13.43 5.92
C SER A 207 34.61 12.28 6.85
N ILE A 208 33.85 11.19 6.86
CA ILE A 208 34.12 9.99 7.65
C ILE A 208 35.35 9.26 7.11
N ASP A 209 35.45 9.10 5.78
CA ASP A 209 36.57 8.44 5.13
C ASP A 209 37.88 9.22 5.37
N ARG A 210 37.83 10.55 5.27
CA ARG A 210 38.97 11.44 5.58
C ARG A 210 39.39 11.36 7.05
N ALA A 211 38.42 11.28 7.97
CA ALA A 211 38.70 11.12 9.39
C ALA A 211 39.34 9.74 9.72
N ALA A 212 38.94 8.69 8.99
CA ALA A 212 39.53 7.36 9.11
C ALA A 212 41.00 7.36 8.65
N GLU A 213 41.30 7.95 7.48
CA GLU A 213 42.66 8.06 6.95
C GLU A 213 43.61 8.86 7.87
N GLU A 214 43.12 9.95 8.48
CA GLU A 214 43.91 10.75 9.42
C GLU A 214 44.22 10.01 10.72
N SER A 215 43.31 9.12 11.17
CA SER A 215 43.48 8.32 12.39
C SER A 215 44.52 7.21 12.20
N GLU A 216 44.59 6.60 11.01
CA GLU A 216 45.61 5.59 10.66
C GLU A 216 47.01 6.21 10.56
N SER A 217 47.15 7.41 9.97
CA SER A 217 48.46 8.07 9.84
C SER A 217 49.07 8.57 11.17
N ARG A 218 48.23 8.76 12.20
CA ARG A 218 48.67 9.10 13.57
C ARG A 218 49.10 7.87 14.38
N GLY A 219 48.57 6.69 14.08
CA GLY A 219 48.92 5.44 14.73
C GLY A 219 50.33 4.93 14.39
N GLU A 220 50.83 5.20 13.18
CA GLU A 220 52.15 4.73 12.73
C GLU A 220 53.35 5.57 13.20
N ARG A 221 53.12 6.69 13.92
CA ARG A 221 54.21 7.57 14.41
C ARG A 221 54.52 7.44 15.90
N GLN A 222 53.94 6.48 16.61
CA GLN A 222 54.25 6.18 18.02
C GLN A 222 55.06 4.89 18.18
#